data_AF-A0AAN9BPP8-F1
#
_entry.id   AF-A0AAN9BPP8-F1
#
_cell.length_a   1.000
_cell.length_b   1.000
_cell.length_c   1.000
_cell.angle_alpha   90.00
_cell.angle_beta   90.00
_cell.angle_gamma   90.00
#
_symmetry.space_group_name_H-M   'P 1'
#
loop_
_entity.id
_entity.type
_entity.pdbx_description
1 polymer ?
#
loop_
_entity_poly.entity_id
_entity_poly.type
_entity_poly.pdbx_seq_one_letter_code
_entity_poly.pdbx_strand_id
1 'polypeptide(L)' 'MANIHAHLSPPHQLPPLELDQQEKLEENFKNNRNPSDLDVILIAAEVDLPEHVVKKWFQHRLACWRQKQGLPANERPVND' A
#
# COMPACT_ATOMS: atom_id res chain seq x y z
N MET A 1 16.09 1.73 1.34
CA MET A 1 15.48 0.43 1.72
C MET A 1 13.98 0.62 1.59
N ALA A 2 13.29 -0.21 0.81
CA ALA A 2 11.84 -0.12 0.67
C ALA A 2 11.18 -0.59 1.98
N ASN A 3 10.29 0.23 2.56
CA ASN A 3 9.73 0.02 3.91
C ASN A 3 8.23 -0.33 3.88
N ILE A 4 7.70 -0.71 2.71
CA ILE A 4 6.31 -1.13 2.52
C ILE A 4 6.25 -2.65 2.67
N HIS A 5 5.72 -3.11 3.80
CA HIS A 5 5.48 -4.53 4.06
C HIS A 5 4.03 -4.89 3.75
N ALA A 6 3.78 -6.09 3.23
CA ALA A 6 2.41 -6.55 2.98
C ALA A 6 1.69 -6.72 4.33
N HIS A 7 0.66 -5.90 4.57
CA HIS A 7 -0.12 -5.94 5.80
C HIS A 7 -1.60 -5.72 5.49
N LEU A 8 -2.40 -6.78 5.67
CA LEU A 8 -3.83 -6.76 5.46
C LEU A 8 -4.53 -5.99 6.60
N SER A 9 -4.68 -4.68 6.41
CA SER A 9 -5.44 -3.85 7.35
C SER A 9 -6.95 -4.03 7.14
N PRO A 10 -7.76 -4.18 8.20
CA PRO A 10 -9.22 -4.22 8.09
C PRO A 10 -9.80 -2.88 7.62
N PRO A 11 -11.01 -2.87 7.05
CA PRO A 11 -11.59 -1.69 6.38
C PRO A 11 -11.79 -0.47 7.29
N HIS A 12 -11.96 -0.67 8.60
CA HIS A 12 -12.05 0.42 9.57
C HIS A 12 -10.70 1.08 9.90
N GLN A 13 -9.58 0.46 9.52
CA GLN A 13 -8.23 1.01 9.66
C GLN A 13 -7.69 1.57 8.34
N LEU A 14 -8.42 1.38 7.24
CA LEU A 14 -8.11 1.99 5.97
C LEU A 14 -8.55 3.46 5.99
N PRO A 15 -7.71 4.36 5.47
CA PRO A 15 -8.08 5.75 5.34
C PRO A 15 -9.28 5.89 4.39
N PRO A 16 -10.22 6.80 4.70
CA PRO A 16 -11.27 7.17 3.74
C PRO A 16 -10.59 7.91 2.59
N LEU A 17 -10.57 7.28 1.42
CA LEU A 17 -9.96 7.81 0.20
C LEU A 17 -11.07 8.06 -0.82
N GLU A 18 -10.99 9.20 -1.50
CA GLU A 18 -11.87 9.50 -2.63
C GLU A 18 -11.53 8.59 -3.83
N LEU A 19 -12.50 8.41 -4.73
CA LEU A 19 -12.33 7.60 -5.94
C LEU A 19 -11.11 8.04 -6.76
N ASP A 20 -10.95 9.35 -6.98
CA ASP A 20 -9.86 9.93 -7.75
C ASP A 20 -8.48 9.63 -7.12
N GLN A 21 -8.40 9.66 -5.78
CA GLN A 21 -7.20 9.31 -5.03
C GLN A 21 -6.90 7.81 -5.13
N GLN A 22 -7.93 6.96 -5.04
CA GLN A 22 -7.78 5.51 -5.19
C GLN A 22 -7.30 5.12 -6.58
N GLU A 23 -7.81 5.77 -7.63
CA GLU A 23 -7.39 5.53 -9.01
C GLU A 23 -5.91 5.85 -9.21
N LYS A 24 -5.47 7.04 -8.78
CA LYS A 24 -4.05 7.45 -8.84
C LYS A 24 -3.13 6.53 -8.04
N LEU A 25 -3.55 6.12 -6.84
CA LEU A 25 -2.81 5.16 -6.03
C LEU A 25 -2.73 3.79 -6.71
N GLU A 26 -3.80 3.35 -7.38
CA GLU A 26 -3.82 2.07 -8.09
C GLU A 26 -2.95 2.08 -9.34
N GLU A 27 -2.93 3.18 -10.10
CA GLU A 27 -2.01 3.35 -11.23
C GLU A 27 -0.55 3.31 -10.77
N ASN A 28 -0.22 4.08 -9.72
CA ASN A 28 1.11 4.05 -9.12
C ASN A 28 1.49 2.65 -8.63
N PHE A 29 0.55 1.92 -8.00
CA PHE A 29 0.78 0.53 -7.56
C PHE A 29 0.99 -0.46 -8.71
N LYS A 30 0.28 -0.29 -9.84
CA LYS A 30 0.47 -1.13 -11.03
C LYS A 30 1.87 -0.96 -11.62
N ASN A 31 2.38 0.27 -11.62
CA ASN A 31 3.72 0.60 -12.11
C ASN A 31 4.81 0.20 -11.10
N ASN A 32 4.63 0.52 -9.82
CA ASN A 32 5.57 0.25 -8.75
C ASN A 32 4.85 -0.31 -7.52
N ARG A 33 4.91 -1.62 -7.33
CA ARG A 33 4.23 -2.32 -6.22
C ARG A 33 4.92 -2.13 -4.86
N ASN A 34 6.17 -1.68 -4.86
CA ASN A 34 6.97 -1.47 -3.65
C ASN A 34 7.69 -0.12 -3.69
N PRO A 35 6.96 1.00 -3.58
CA PRO A 35 7.54 2.33 -3.59
C PRO A 35 8.52 2.52 -2.41
N SER A 36 9.62 3.22 -2.68
CA SER A 36 10.53 3.69 -1.62
C SER A 36 9.88 4.84 -0.84
N ASP A 37 10.47 5.22 0.29
CA ASP A 37 9.94 6.33 1.10
C ASP A 37 9.79 7.64 0.30
N LEU A 38 10.76 7.92 -0.58
CA LEU A 38 10.71 9.05 -1.51
C LEU A 38 9.54 8.96 -2.49
N ASP A 39 9.28 7.77 -3.06
CA ASP A 39 8.16 7.56 -3.97
C ASP A 39 6.82 7.77 -3.24
N VAL A 40 6.71 7.30 -1.99
CA VAL A 40 5.53 7.57 -1.15
C VAL A 40 5.32 9.07 -0.97
N ILE A 41 6.38 9.84 -0.67
CA ILE A 41 6.29 11.29 -0.49
C ILE A 41 5.80 11.97 -1.77
N LEU A 42 6.32 11.57 -2.92
CA LEU A 42 5.91 12.11 -4.23
C LEU A 42 4.44 11.80 -4.52
N ILE A 43 4.02 10.54 -4.33
CA ILE A 43 2.65 10.11 -4.53
C ILE A 43 1.72 10.86 -3.57
N ALA A 44 2.08 10.92 -2.28
CA ALA A 44 1.35 11.64 -1.24
C ALA A 44 1.07 13.10 -1.62
N ALA A 45 2.06 13.80 -2.16
CA ALA A 45 1.87 15.15 -2.67
C ALA A 45 0.96 15.21 -3.90
N GLU A 46 1.00 14.22 -4.79
CA GLU A 46 0.18 14.16 -6.01
C GLU A 46 -1.31 13.88 -5.73
N VAL A 47 -1.61 13.06 -4.71
CA VAL A 47 -2.99 12.72 -4.32
C VAL A 47 -3.52 13.58 -3.16
N ASP A 48 -2.75 14.57 -2.72
CA ASP A 48 -3.02 15.43 -1.55
C ASP A 48 -3.37 14.62 -0.29
N LEU A 49 -2.55 13.61 0.00
CA LEU A 49 -2.73 12.74 1.16
C LEU A 49 -1.45 12.69 1.98
N PRO A 50 -1.55 12.48 3.30
CA PRO A 50 -0.37 12.31 4.11
C PRO A 50 0.33 10.98 3.82
N GLU A 51 1.66 10.96 3.90
CA GLU A 51 2.49 9.78 3.56
C GLU A 51 2.08 8.51 4.31
N HIS A 52 1.65 8.63 5.56
CA HIS A 52 1.23 7.49 6.37
C HIS A 52 -0.05 6.83 5.84
N VAL A 53 -0.94 7.62 5.20
CA VAL A 53 -2.16 7.13 4.55
C VAL A 53 -1.79 6.36 3.29
N VAL A 54 -0.93 6.93 2.46
CA VAL A 54 -0.41 6.28 1.25
C VAL A 54 0.31 4.98 1.61
N LYS A 55 1.20 5.00 2.61
CA LYS A 55 1.88 3.80 3.13
C LYS A 55 0.88 2.71 3.52
N LYS A 56 -0.10 3.01 4.37
CA LYS A 56 -1.12 2.02 4.79
C LYS A 56 -1.90 1.44 3.62
N TRP A 57 -2.29 2.28 2.67
CA TRP A 57 -3.00 1.82 1.48
C TRP A 57 -2.16 0.86 0.65
N PHE A 58 -0.89 1.20 0.40
CA PHE A 58 0.06 0.35 -0.32
C PHE A 58 0.30 -0.98 0.40
N GLN A 59 0.47 -0.97 1.72
CA GLN A 59 0.64 -2.18 2.53
C GLN A 59 -0.56 -3.12 2.41
N HIS A 60 -1.78 -2.58 2.53
CA HIS A 60 -3.02 -3.35 2.37
C HIS A 60 -3.20 -3.86 0.94
N ARG A 61 -2.95 -3.01 -0.05
CA ARG A 61 -3.08 -3.38 -1.46
C ARG A 61 -2.10 -4.46 -1.85
N LEU A 62 -0.86 -4.39 -1.35
CA LEU A 62 0.17 -5.41 -1.52
C LEU A 62 -0.25 -6.74 -0.88
N ALA A 63 -0.85 -6.71 0.32
CA ALA A 63 -1.39 -7.91 0.97
C ALA A 63 -2.54 -8.55 0.18
N CYS A 64 -3.47 -7.75 -0.33
CA CYS A 64 -4.55 -8.21 -1.22
C CYS A 64 -4.01 -8.81 -2.52
N TRP A 65 -3.00 -8.17 -3.13
CA TRP A 65 -2.34 -8.70 -4.32
C TRP A 65 -1.66 -10.04 -4.03
N ARG A 66 -0.94 -10.17 -2.91
CA ARG A 66 -0.31 -11.44 -2.48
C ARG A 66 -1.34 -12.56 -2.30
N GLN A 67 -2.46 -12.29 -1.65
CA GLN A 67 -3.54 -13.28 -1.53
C GLN A 67 -4.07 -13.74 -2.89
N LYS A 68 -4.24 -12.82 -3.86
CA LYS A 68 -4.65 -13.18 -5.22
C LYS A 68 -3.60 -14.04 -5.95
N GLN A 69 -2.33 -13.92 -5.62
CA GLN A 69 -1.25 -14.78 -6.14
C GLN A 69 -1.16 -16.14 -5.43
N GLY A 70 -2.00 -16.39 -4.41
CA GLY A 70 -1.89 -17.58 -3.55
C GLY A 70 -0.78 -17.48 -2.49
N LEU A 71 -0.21 -16.29 -2.29
CA LEU A 71 0.78 -16.02 -1.25
C LEU A 71 0.10 -15.57 0.06
N PRO A 72 0.74 -15.77 1.23
CA PRO A 72 0.21 -15.28 2.49
C PRO A 72 0.08 -13.74 2.48
N ALA A 73 -1.05 -13.25 3.01
CA ALA A 73 -1.39 -11.83 3.02
C ALA A 73 -0.40 -10.97 3.78
N ASN A 74 0.09 -11.49 4.90
CA ASN A 74 1.07 -10.84 5.76
C ASN A 74 2.40 -11.57 5.60
N GLU A 75 3.49 -10.81 5.62
CA GLU A 75 4.83 -11.37 5.84
C GLU A 75 4.84 -11.87 7.28
N ARG A 76 4.45 -13.14 7.47
CA ARG A 76 4.60 -13.78 8.77
C ARG A 76 6.08 -13.66 9.14
N PRO A 77 6.43 -13.19 10.35
CA PRO A 77 7.76 -13.49 10.85
C PRO A 77 7.87 -15.01 10.80
N VAL A 78 8.82 -15.50 10.02
CA VAL A 78 9.22 -16.89 10.00
C VAL A 78 9.84 -17.20 11.36
N ASN A 79 9.01 -17.43 12.37
CA ASN A 79 9.49 -18.13 13.55
C ASN A 79 9.46 -19.63 13.20
N ASP A 80 10.66 -20.14 12.99
CA ASP A 80 11.07 -21.56 12.98
C ASP A 80 10.43 -22.36 14.13
#